data_AF-A0A3E1B844-F1
#
_entry.id   AF-A0A3E1B844-F1
#
_cell.length_a   1.000
_cell.length_b   1.000
_cell.length_c   1.000
_cell.angle_alpha   90.00
_cell.angle_beta   90.00
_cell.angle_gamma   90.00
#
_symmetry.space_group_name_H-M   'P 1'
#
loop_
_entity.id
_entity.type
_entity.pdbx_description
1 polymer ?
#
loop_
_entity_poly.entity_id
_entity_poly.type
_entity_poly.pdbx_seq_one_letter_code
_entity_poly.pdbx_strand_id
1 'polypeptide(L)'
;MRVLLRGLKTVLAIVLSIVLIAVVALIAYTIYSSWKDRSRYQAYSECQARAIEGKVGDDYRGLHLEYCMTGKGYVRNLECSVDQIMLPNCFKAATLWRW
;
A
#
# COMPACT_ATOMS: atom_id res chain seq x y z
N MET A 1 11.15 51.65 -9.03
CA MET A 1 9.84 50.94 -9.12
C MET A 1 9.87 49.62 -9.91
N ARG A 2 10.50 49.53 -11.09
CA ARG A 2 10.50 48.30 -11.92
C ARG A 2 11.23 47.08 -11.33
N VAL A 3 12.21 47.29 -10.43
CA VAL A 3 13.01 46.22 -9.81
C VAL A 3 12.21 45.46 -8.73
N LEU A 4 11.44 46.18 -7.91
CA LEU A 4 10.52 45.60 -6.90
C LEU A 4 9.43 44.72 -7.53
N LEU A 5 8.87 45.17 -8.66
CA LEU A 5 7.86 44.41 -9.42
C LEU A 5 8.43 43.14 -10.07
N ARG A 6 9.73 43.09 -10.40
CA ARG A 6 10.36 41.87 -10.92
C ARG A 6 10.65 40.88 -9.80
N GLY A 7 11.15 41.33 -8.65
CA GLY A 7 11.38 40.50 -7.48
C GLY A 7 10.11 39.83 -6.95
N LEU A 8 8.98 40.57 -6.92
CA LEU A 8 7.69 40.01 -6.52
C LEU A 8 7.23 38.89 -7.47
N LYS A 9 7.42 39.06 -8.78
CA LYS A 9 7.05 38.05 -9.79
C LYS A 9 7.88 36.77 -9.67
N THR A 10 9.20 36.88 -9.42
CA THR A 10 10.06 35.71 -9.21
C THR A 10 9.68 34.95 -7.94
N VAL A 11 9.42 35.66 -6.83
CA VAL A 11 8.96 35.01 -5.59
C VAL A 11 7.62 34.30 -5.80
N LEU A 12 6.66 34.94 -6.48
CA LEU A 12 5.36 34.35 -6.76
C LEU A 12 5.48 33.10 -7.65
N ALA A 13 6.36 33.12 -8.65
CA ALA A 13 6.63 31.98 -9.52
C ALA A 13 7.27 30.80 -8.78
N ILE A 14 8.19 31.07 -7.83
CA ILE A 14 8.82 30.03 -7.00
C ILE A 14 7.77 29.41 -6.08
N VAL A 15 6.94 30.22 -5.42
CA VAL A 15 5.85 29.72 -4.55
C VAL A 15 4.86 28.87 -5.34
N LEU A 16 4.43 29.32 -6.51
CA LEU A 16 3.56 28.53 -7.40
C LEU A 16 4.19 27.21 -7.81
N SER A 17 5.49 27.20 -8.11
CA SER A 17 6.22 25.98 -8.49
C SER A 17 6.28 24.98 -7.33
N ILE A 18 6.53 25.46 -6.11
CA ILE A 18 6.54 24.61 -4.90
C ILE A 18 5.14 24.02 -4.65
N VAL A 19 4.09 24.82 -4.77
CA VAL A 19 2.70 24.35 -4.61
C VAL A 19 2.37 23.29 -5.66
N LEU A 20 2.76 23.49 -6.92
CA LEU A 20 2.59 22.49 -7.98
C LEU A 20 3.28 21.16 -7.66
N ILE A 21 4.54 21.22 -7.21
CA ILE A 21 5.29 20.01 -6.83
C ILE A 21 4.61 19.29 -5.66
N ALA A 22 4.15 20.02 -4.65
CA ALA A 22 3.46 19.44 -3.51
C ALA A 22 2.15 18.75 -3.91
N VAL A 23 1.37 19.37 -4.81
CA VAL A 23 0.12 18.79 -5.33
C VAL A 23 0.41 17.50 -6.12
N VAL A 24 1.42 17.51 -7.00
CA VAL A 24 1.81 16.31 -7.76
C VAL A 24 2.29 15.20 -6.83
N ALA A 25 3.10 15.51 -5.83
CA ALA A 25 3.56 14.54 -4.84
C ALA A 25 2.38 13.92 -4.06
N LEU A 26 1.39 14.74 -3.70
CA LEU A 26 0.20 14.29 -2.98
C LEU A 26 -0.66 13.37 -3.85
N ILE A 27 -0.86 13.71 -5.12
CA ILE A 27 -1.58 12.85 -6.08
C ILE A 27 -0.84 11.53 -6.32
N ALA A 28 0.48 11.59 -6.50
CA ALA A 28 1.30 10.39 -6.66
C ALA A 28 1.20 9.48 -5.42
N TYR A 29 1.22 10.07 -4.22
CA TYR A 29 1.05 9.34 -2.97
C TYR A 29 -0.32 8.66 -2.86
N THR A 30 -1.41 9.36 -3.18
CA THR A 30 -2.78 8.79 -3.10
C THR A 30 -3.00 7.69 -4.13
N ILE A 31 -2.45 7.83 -5.34
CA ILE A 31 -2.49 6.78 -6.36
C ILE A 31 -1.70 5.56 -5.88
N TYR A 32 -0.48 5.78 -5.37
CA TYR A 32 0.37 4.71 -4.87
C TYR A 32 -0.29 3.96 -3.71
N SER A 33 -0.86 4.67 -2.73
CA SER A 33 -1.56 4.04 -1.60
C SER A 33 -2.75 3.20 -2.07
N SER A 34 -3.55 3.75 -2.98
CA SER A 34 -4.72 3.06 -3.55
C SER A 34 -4.32 1.79 -4.31
N TRP A 35 -3.23 1.85 -5.08
CA TRP A 35 -2.73 0.71 -5.83
C TRP A 35 -2.14 -0.38 -4.91
N LYS A 36 -1.41 0.04 -3.87
CA LYS A 36 -0.87 -0.85 -2.83
C LYS A 36 -1.99 -1.59 -2.09
N ASP A 37 -3.06 -0.90 -1.73
CA ASP A 37 -4.20 -1.56 -1.09
C ASP A 37 -4.90 -2.52 -2.04
N ARG A 38 -5.20 -2.09 -3.28
CA ARG A 38 -5.86 -2.94 -4.27
C ARG A 38 -5.08 -4.22 -4.57
N SER A 39 -3.76 -4.11 -4.75
CA SER A 39 -2.88 -5.27 -5.00
C SER A 39 -2.86 -6.24 -3.83
N ARG A 40 -2.91 -5.76 -2.58
CA ARG A 40 -3.06 -6.60 -1.39
C ARG A 40 -4.38 -7.36 -1.38
N TYR A 41 -5.51 -6.68 -1.62
CA TYR A 41 -6.83 -7.32 -1.64
C TYR A 41 -6.92 -8.38 -2.74
N GLN A 42 -6.38 -8.09 -3.92
CA GLN A 42 -6.33 -9.03 -5.02
C GLN A 42 -5.45 -10.25 -4.70
N ALA A 43 -4.27 -10.02 -4.12
CA ALA A 43 -3.39 -11.09 -3.68
C ALA A 43 -4.08 -12.04 -2.68
N TYR A 44 -4.79 -11.43 -1.71
CA TYR A 44 -5.58 -12.12 -0.70
C TYR A 44 -6.70 -12.96 -1.32
N SER A 45 -7.53 -12.38 -2.20
CA SER A 45 -8.65 -13.09 -2.82
C SER A 45 -8.18 -14.26 -3.66
N GLU A 46 -7.06 -14.12 -4.38
CA GLU A 46 -6.47 -15.21 -5.16
C GLU A 46 -5.96 -16.34 -4.26
N CYS A 47 -5.32 -16.02 -3.13
CA CYS A 47 -4.86 -17.03 -2.18
C CYS A 47 -6.03 -17.74 -1.49
N GLN A 48 -7.10 -17.01 -1.18
CA GLN A 48 -8.32 -17.59 -0.61
C GLN A 48 -9.03 -18.50 -1.60
N ALA A 49 -9.14 -18.09 -2.88
CA ALA A 49 -9.72 -18.91 -3.94
C ALA A 49 -8.95 -20.24 -4.11
N ARG A 50 -7.61 -20.19 -4.11
CA ARG A 50 -6.76 -21.40 -4.17
C ARG A 50 -6.97 -22.33 -2.98
N ALA A 51 -7.17 -21.80 -1.78
CA ALA A 51 -7.46 -22.62 -0.60
C ALA A 51 -8.80 -23.36 -0.75
N ILE A 52 -9.82 -22.70 -1.32
CA ILE A 52 -11.14 -23.27 -1.58
C ILE A 52 -11.06 -24.33 -2.69
N GLU A 53 -10.40 -24.02 -3.80
CA GLU A 53 -10.19 -24.95 -4.92
C GLU A 53 -9.40 -26.19 -4.50
N GLY A 54 -8.38 -26.01 -3.66
CA GLY A 54 -7.58 -27.08 -3.09
C GLY A 54 -8.27 -27.90 -2.00
N LYS A 55 -9.53 -27.58 -1.66
CA LYS A 55 -10.30 -28.21 -0.57
C LYS A 55 -9.51 -28.26 0.75
N VAL A 56 -8.76 -27.19 1.04
CA VAL A 56 -8.01 -27.08 2.29
C VAL A 56 -9.03 -27.04 3.43
N GLY A 57 -8.93 -27.99 4.35
CA GLY A 57 -9.79 -28.03 5.54
C GLY A 57 -9.71 -26.72 6.32
N ASP A 58 -10.80 -26.34 6.98
CA ASP A 58 -10.91 -25.04 7.64
C ASP A 58 -9.80 -24.81 8.68
N ASP A 59 -9.36 -25.86 9.36
CA ASP A 59 -8.26 -25.85 10.34
C ASP A 59 -6.91 -25.42 9.73
N TYR A 60 -6.70 -25.67 8.44
CA TYR A 60 -5.45 -25.36 7.73
C TYR A 60 -5.57 -24.16 6.79
N ARG A 61 -6.77 -23.61 6.64
CA ARG A 61 -7.05 -22.52 5.69
C ARG A 61 -6.28 -21.26 6.03
N GLY A 62 -6.16 -20.93 7.32
CA GLY A 62 -5.34 -19.81 7.79
C GLY A 62 -3.85 -19.96 7.47
N LEU A 63 -3.31 -21.17 7.64
CA LEU A 63 -1.90 -21.47 7.38
C LEU A 63 -1.56 -21.43 5.89
N HIS A 64 -2.46 -21.98 5.06
CA HIS A 64 -2.33 -21.90 3.59
C HIS A 64 -2.36 -20.45 3.11
N LEU A 65 -3.26 -19.65 3.67
CA LEU A 65 -3.39 -18.23 3.34
C LEU A 65 -2.14 -17.45 3.73
N GLU A 66 -1.60 -17.69 4.93
CA GLU A 66 -0.36 -17.06 5.40
C GLU A 66 0.83 -17.43 4.50
N TYR A 67 0.96 -18.71 4.12
CA TYR A 67 2.02 -19.17 3.22
C TYR A 67 1.89 -18.53 1.82
N CYS A 68 0.68 -18.51 1.26
CA CYS A 68 0.44 -17.92 -0.05
C CYS A 68 0.69 -16.40 -0.07
N MET A 69 0.23 -15.69 0.96
CA MET A 69 0.46 -14.25 1.11
C MET A 69 1.94 -13.93 1.30
N THR A 70 2.66 -14.74 2.07
CA THR A 70 4.12 -14.62 2.26
C THR A 70 4.87 -14.81 0.94
N GLY A 71 4.48 -15.80 0.13
CA GLY A 71 5.02 -15.98 -1.23
C GLY A 71 4.76 -14.80 -2.17
N LYS A 72 3.72 -14.00 -1.90
CA LYS A 72 3.41 -12.75 -2.62
C LYS A 72 4.05 -11.50 -1.99
N GLY A 73 4.93 -11.67 -1.01
CA GLY A 73 5.62 -10.57 -0.34
C GLY A 73 4.77 -9.84 0.70
N TYR A 74 3.75 -10.48 1.26
CA TYR A 74 2.96 -9.95 2.37
C TYR A 74 3.16 -10.77 3.63
N VAL A 75 3.40 -10.11 4.76
CA VAL A 75 3.55 -10.75 6.06
C VAL A 75 2.33 -10.47 6.94
N ARG A 76 2.02 -11.41 7.83
CA ARG A 76 0.97 -11.23 8.84
C ARG A 76 1.34 -10.11 9.81
N ASN A 77 0.38 -9.27 10.16
CA ASN A 77 0.50 -8.33 11.24
C ASN A 77 0.34 -9.07 12.57
N LEU A 78 1.33 -8.94 13.46
CA LEU A 78 1.36 -9.63 14.76
C LEU A 78 0.22 -9.19 15.70
N GLU A 79 -0.40 -8.05 15.40
CA GLU A 79 -1.57 -7.52 16.12
C GLU A 79 -2.87 -8.29 15.80
N CYS A 80 -2.91 -9.03 14.69
CA CYS A 80 -4.05 -9.85 14.35
C CYS A 80 -3.95 -11.24 15.00
N SER A 81 -5.02 -11.66 15.66
CA SER A 81 -5.14 -13.03 16.16
C SER A 81 -5.16 -14.05 15.02
N VAL A 82 -4.95 -15.32 15.35
CA VAL A 82 -4.94 -16.42 14.36
C VAL A 82 -6.29 -16.53 13.65
N ASP A 83 -7.40 -16.27 14.34
CA ASP A 83 -8.75 -16.30 13.77
C ASP A 83 -9.00 -15.11 12.82
N GLN A 84 -8.29 -14.00 13.00
CA GLN A 84 -8.40 -12.81 12.16
C GLN A 84 -7.54 -12.88 10.89
N ILE A 85 -6.76 -13.96 10.70
CA ILE A 85 -5.97 -14.18 9.48
C ILE A 85 -6.87 -14.20 8.23
N MET A 86 -8.15 -14.48 8.38
CA MET A 86 -9.15 -14.41 7.30
C MET A 86 -9.56 -12.98 6.90
N LEU A 87 -8.82 -11.97 7.34
CA LEU A 87 -9.03 -10.59 6.93
C LEU A 87 -7.82 -10.09 6.13
N PRO A 88 -8.03 -9.46 4.96
CA PRO A 88 -6.95 -8.90 4.13
C PRO A 88 -6.13 -7.83 4.86
N ASN A 89 -6.76 -7.11 5.80
CA ASN A 89 -6.13 -6.06 6.60
C ASN A 89 -5.05 -6.60 7.55
N CYS A 90 -5.10 -7.89 7.86
CA CYS A 90 -4.09 -8.56 8.68
C CYS A 90 -2.80 -8.87 7.94
N PHE A 91 -2.72 -8.55 6.64
CA PHE A 91 -1.51 -8.67 5.86
C PHE A 91 -0.95 -7.29 5.52
N LYS A 92 0.37 -7.14 5.64
CA LYS A 92 1.11 -5.94 5.25
C LYS A 92 2.23 -6.33 4.30
N ALA A 93 2.54 -5.46 3.34
CA ALA A 93 3.68 -5.68 2.46
C ALA A 93 4.94 -5.87 3.33
N ALA A 94 5.69 -6.94 3.06
CA ALA A 94 6.98 -7.17 3.65
C ALA A 94 7.87 -6.00 3.23
N THR A 95 8.13 -5.09 4.16
CA THR A 95 9.12 -4.04 3.92
C THR A 95 10.46 -4.74 3.76
N LEU A 96 11.05 -4.66 2.56
CA LEU A 96 12.41 -5.15 2.21
C LEU A 96 13.54 -4.52 3.06
N TRP A 97 13.21 -3.74 4.08
CA TRP A 97 14.10 -2.97 4.94
C TRP A 97 14.28 -3.63 6.30
N ARG A 98 14.61 -4.93 6.32
CA ARG A 98 15.26 -5.55 7.47
C ARG A 98 16.67 -5.97 7.05
N TRP A 99 17.59 -5.01 7.13
CA TRP A 99 19.02 -5.23 7.28
C TRP A 99 19.50 -4.31 8.40
#